data_AF-A0A0C9Z1Y4-F1
#
_entry.id   AF-A0A0C9Z1Y4-F1
#
_cell.length_a   1.000
_cell.length_b   1.000
_cell.length_c   1.000
_cell.angle_alpha   90.00
_cell.angle_beta   90.00
_cell.angle_gamma   90.00
#
_symmetry.space_group_name_H-M   'P 1'
#
loop_
_entity.id
_entity.type
_entity.pdbx_description
1 polymer ?
#
loop_
_entity_poly.entity_id
_entity_poly.type
_entity_poly.pdbx_seq_one_letter_code
_entity_poly.pdbx_strand_id
1 'polypeptide(L)' 'MPLWLYCDDTSGNLLKKWNKHNSFLFTAAGLPRAAVHKEFNVHFLWTSNIAPPLEMLDGIVDQLE' A
#
# COMPACT_ATOMS: atom_id res chain seq x y z
N MET A 1 -15.53 3.63 6.16
CA MET A 1 -14.64 4.82 6.33
C MET A 1 -13.88 5.02 5.03
N PRO A 2 -13.75 6.23 4.48
CA PRO A 2 -13.01 6.42 3.23
C PRO A 2 -11.49 6.33 3.48
N LEU A 3 -10.81 5.54 2.65
CA LEU A 3 -9.37 5.27 2.72
C LEU A 3 -8.70 5.71 1.43
N TRP A 4 -7.48 6.24 1.53
CA TRP A 4 -6.58 6.37 0.38
C TRP A 4 -5.59 5.22 0.45
N LEU A 5 -5.55 4.40 -0.60
CA LEU A 5 -4.66 3.26 -0.73
C LEU A 5 -3.53 3.61 -1.70
N TYR A 6 -2.32 3.15 -1.41
CA TYR A 6 -1.17 3.35 -2.29
C TYR A 6 -0.28 2.11 -2.27
N CYS A 7 0.21 1.75 -3.46
CA CYS A 7 1.14 0.64 -3.67
C CYS A 7 2.54 1.21 -3.95
N ASP A 8 3.52 0.77 -3.18
CA ASP A 8 4.93 1.15 -3.36
C ASP A 8 5.81 -0.10 -3.47
N ASP A 9 6.92 -0.01 -4.20
CA ASP A 9 7.91 -1.08 -4.32
C ASP A 9 9.03 -0.85 -3.30
N THR A 10 8.93 -1.51 -2.14
CA THR A 10 9.87 -1.34 -1.03
C THR A 10 11.10 -2.24 -1.16
N SER A 11 11.30 -2.90 -2.31
CA SER A 11 12.40 -3.85 -2.49
C SER A 11 13.79 -3.22 -2.40
N GLY A 12 13.90 -1.89 -2.43
CA GLY A 12 15.15 -1.13 -2.34
C GLY A 12 16.16 -1.49 -3.43
N ASN A 13 15.74 -2.24 -4.45
CA ASN A 13 16.62 -2.93 -5.37
C ASN A 13 16.52 -2.29 -6.76
N LEU A 14 17.37 -1.30 -6.99
CA LEU A 14 17.43 -0.55 -8.25
C LEU A 14 17.74 -1.43 -9.48
N LEU A 15 18.27 -2.64 -9.29
CA LEU A 15 18.88 -3.43 -10.35
C LEU A 15 18.12 -4.71 -10.73
N LYS A 16 17.18 -5.21 -9.91
CA LYS A 16 16.49 -6.49 -10.19
C LYS A 16 15.00 -6.27 -10.38
N LYS A 17 14.60 -6.09 -11.66
CA LYS A 17 13.21 -6.07 -12.14
C LYS A 17 12.35 -7.26 -11.67
N TRP A 18 12.99 -8.34 -11.24
CA TRP A 18 12.40 -9.65 -10.93
C TRP A 18 12.14 -9.90 -9.44
N ASN A 19 12.52 -9.00 -8.53
CA ASN A 19 12.37 -9.23 -7.09
C ASN A 19 11.69 -8.04 -6.40
N LYS A 20 10.64 -7.51 -7.05
CA LYS A 20 9.82 -6.44 -6.50
C LYS A 20 9.05 -6.93 -5.29
N HIS A 21 8.93 -6.08 -4.30
CA HIS A 21 8.16 -6.36 -3.10
C HIS A 21 7.11 -5.27 -2.99
N ASN A 22 5.93 -5.55 -3.54
CA ASN A 22 4.85 -4.59 -3.58
C ASN A 22 4.24 -4.51 -2.18
N SER A 23 4.27 -3.32 -1.59
CA SER A 23 3.63 -3.02 -0.33
C SER A 23 2.43 -2.11 -0.55
N PHE A 24 1.29 -2.48 0.02
CA PHE A 24 0.15 -1.61 0.16
C PHE A 24 0.16 -0.92 1.52
N LEU A 25 -0.05 0.39 1.50
CA LEU A 25 -0.25 1.22 2.67
C LEU A 25 -1.53 2.03 2.48
N PHE A 26 -2.06 2.57 3.58
CA PHE A 26 -3.23 3.43 3.54
C PHE A 26 -3.15 4.61 4.51
N THR A 27 -3.99 5.60 4.28
CA THR A 27 -4.29 6.69 5.22
C THR A 27 -5.78 7.02 5.17
N ALA A 28 -6.27 7.66 6.23
CA ALA A 28 -7.65 8.12 6.27
C ALA A 28 -7.84 9.29 5.29
N ALA A 29 -8.78 9.12 4.34
CA ALA A 29 -9.03 10.07 3.26
C ALA A 29 -9.54 11.45 3.72
N GLY A 30 -10.05 11.54 4.97
CA GLY A 30 -10.62 12.77 5.53
C GLY A 30 -9.61 13.71 6.18
N LEU A 31 -8.32 13.35 6.21
CA LEU A 31 -7.31 14.15 6.88
C LEU A 31 -6.95 15.41 6.07
N PRO A 32 -6.65 16.54 6.73
CA PRO A 32 -6.04 17.69 6.07
C PRO A 32 -4.73 17.29 5.39
N ARG A 33 -4.40 17.89 4.24
CA ARG A 33 -3.17 17.59 3.48
C ARG A 33 -1.89 17.60 4.34
N ALA A 34 -1.79 18.54 5.28
CA ALA A 34 -0.64 18.66 6.19
C ALA A 34 -0.53 17.50 7.20
N ALA A 35 -1.62 16.75 7.42
CA ALA A 35 -1.68 15.59 8.30
C ALA A 35 -1.52 14.26 7.54
N VAL A 36 -2.04 14.17 6.30
CA VAL A 36 -1.98 12.97 5.46
C VAL A 36 -0.56 12.40 5.33
N HIS A 37 0.44 13.27 5.17
CA HIS A 37 1.83 12.85 5.00
C HIS A 37 2.60 12.62 6.30
N LYS A 38 1.97 12.76 7.47
CA LYS A 38 2.63 12.44 8.73
C LYS A 38 2.70 10.92 8.88
N GLU A 39 3.87 10.40 9.20
CA GLU A 39 4.14 8.95 9.25
C GLU A 39 3.13 8.17 10.11
N PHE A 40 2.68 8.74 11.24
CA PHE A 40 1.70 8.09 12.11
C PHE A 40 0.30 7.91 11.49
N ASN A 41 -0.01 8.64 10.41
CA ASN A 41 -1.25 8.50 9.65
C ASN A 41 -1.10 7.58 8.43
N VAL A 42 0.11 7.05 8.19
CA VAL A 42 0.41 6.13 7.10
C VAL A 42 0.55 4.74 7.70
N HIS A 43 -0.37 3.85 7.35
CA HIS A 43 -0.46 2.53 7.94
C HIS A 43 -0.09 1.47 6.92
N PHE A 44 0.78 0.54 7.32
CA PHE A 44 1.07 -0.66 6.54
C PHE A 44 -0.16 -1.57 6.51
N LEU A 45 -0.46 -2.11 5.33
CA LEU A 45 -1.57 -3.05 5.15
C LEU A 45 -1.04 -4.44 4.81
N TRP A 46 -0.30 -4.56 3.72
CA TRP A 46 0.16 -5.84 3.22
C TRP A 46 1.38 -5.70 2.32
N THR A 47 2.15 -6.78 2.16
CA THR A 47 3.26 -6.87 1.23
C THR A 47 3.33 -8.23 0.56
N SER A 48 3.73 -8.26 -0.72
CA SER A 48 3.96 -9.50 -1.45
C SER A 48 5.07 -9.34 -2.50
N ASN A 49 5.89 -10.38 -2.65
CA ASN A 49 6.84 -10.53 -3.75
C ASN A 49 6.34 -11.46 -4.87
N ILE A 50 5.13 -12.01 -4.73
CA ILE A 50 4.58 -12.98 -5.68
C ILE A 50 3.31 -12.42 -6.32
N ALA A 51 2.41 -11.88 -5.49
CA ALA A 51 1.14 -11.34 -5.94
C ALA A 51 1.36 -9.95 -6.60
N PRO A 52 0.89 -9.73 -7.84
CA PRO A 52 0.89 -8.43 -8.47
C PRO A 52 -0.12 -7.49 -7.77
N PRO A 53 0.02 -6.16 -7.92
CA PRO A 53 -0.80 -5.21 -7.17
C PRO A 53 -2.33 -5.37 -7.34
N LEU A 54 -2.80 -5.81 -8.50
CA LEU A 54 -4.23 -6.03 -8.75
C LEU A 54 -4.77 -7.26 -8.00
N GLU A 55 -4.04 -8.36 -7.99
CA GLU A 55 -4.41 -9.55 -7.21
C GLU A 55 -4.40 -9.23 -5.71
N MET A 56 -3.42 -8.44 -5.28
CA MET A 56 -3.39 -7.97 -3.90
C MET A 56 -4.60 -7.10 -3.55
N LEU A 57 -5.04 -6.23 -4.47
CA LEU A 57 -6.21 -5.38 -4.27
C LEU A 57 -7.50 -6.17 -4.16
N ASP A 58 -7.71 -7.19 -4.99
CA ASP A 58 -8.88 -8.07 -4.86
C ASP A 58 -8.96 -8.67 -3.46
N GLY A 59 -7.85 -9.23 -2.95
CA GLY A 59 -7.80 -9.79 -1.60
C GLY A 59 -8.03 -8.75 -0.50
N ILE A 60 -7.65 -7.48 -0.72
CA ILE A 60 -7.93 -6.38 0.23
C ILE A 60 -9.42 -6.02 0.20
N VAL A 61 -10.05 -5.98 -0.98
CA VAL A 61 -11.48 -5.67 -1.12
C VAL A 61 -12.33 -6.74 -0.43
N ASP A 62 -12.00 -8.02 -0.60
CA ASP A 62 -12.68 -9.14 0.05
C ASP A 62 -12.62 -9.06 1.60
N GLN A 63 -11.59 -8.42 2.16
CA GLN A 63 -11.45 -8.22 3.62
C GLN A 63 -12.20 -7.00 4.16
N LEU A 64 -12.65 -6.10 3.28
CA LEU A 64 -13.34 -4.86 3.65
C LEU A 64 -14.88 -4.98 3.58
N GLU A 65 -15.39 -6.07 3.01
CA GLU A 65 -16.81 -6.48 3.09
C GLU A 65 -17.19 -6.94 4.51
#